data_AF-A0A7V2QY17-F1
#
_entry.id   AF-A0A7V2QY17-F1
#
_cell.length_a   1.000
_cell.length_b   1.000
_cell.length_c   1.000
_cell.angle_alpha   90.00
_cell.angle_beta   90.00
_cell.angle_gamma   90.00
#
_symmetry.space_group_name_H-M   'P 1'
#
loop_
_entity.id
_entity.type
_entity.pdbx_description
1 polymer ?
#
loop_
_entity_poly.entity_id
_entity_poly.type
_entity_poly.pdbx_seq_one_letter_code
_entity_poly.pdbx_strand_id
1 'polypeptide(L)' 'MNGILHQVNLIVNGEEIVKCDLCGKSPQFGHNVSHSKHHTNRRWLPNIHRVTITLDGQPKRLKLCTRCLRSQNKAARVS' A
#
# COMPACT_ATOMS: atom_id res chain seq x y z
N MET A 1 -5.34 -7.02 -27.46
CA MET A 1 -4.04 -6.36 -27.67
C MET A 1 -3.92 -5.19 -26.70
N ASN A 2 -3.09 -5.38 -25.69
CA ASN A 2 -2.36 -4.36 -24.93
C ASN A 2 -3.15 -3.20 -24.33
N GLY A 3 -4.04 -3.52 -23.38
CA GLY A 3 -4.51 -2.56 -22.38
C GLY A 3 -3.36 -2.20 -21.45
N ILE A 4 -2.63 -1.15 -21.84
CA ILE A 4 -1.50 -0.54 -21.13
C ILE A 4 -1.83 -0.48 -19.63
N LEU A 5 -0.97 -1.13 -18.83
CA LEU A 5 -0.94 -1.03 -17.38
C LEU A 5 -1.00 0.45 -16.97
N HIS A 6 -2.17 0.90 -16.54
CA HIS A 6 -2.38 2.20 -15.95
C HIS A 6 -1.80 2.20 -14.53
N GLN A 7 -0.48 2.21 -14.43
CA GLN A 7 0.26 2.61 -13.22
C GLN A 7 1.39 3.52 -13.66
N VAL A 8 1.01 4.70 -14.16
CA VAL A 8 1.84 5.90 -14.00
C VAL A 8 2.10 6.04 -12.50
N ASN A 9 3.30 5.68 -12.08
CA ASN A 9 3.85 6.11 -10.80
C ASN A 9 3.79 7.65 -10.82
N LEU A 10 2.83 8.24 -10.12
CA LEU A 10 2.78 9.69 -9.93
C LEU A 10 3.93 10.06 -9.00
N ILE A 11 5.07 10.40 -9.60
CA ILE A 11 6.16 11.12 -8.94
C ILE A 11 5.63 12.54 -8.72
N VAL A 12 5.20 12.84 -7.50
CA VAL A 12 4.94 14.22 -7.09
C VAL A 12 6.08 14.59 -6.14
N ASN A 13 6.96 15.49 -6.58
CA ASN A 13 8.02 16.09 -5.76
C ASN A 13 9.06 15.10 -5.16
N GLY A 14 9.44 14.05 -5.88
CA GLY A 14 10.57 13.18 -5.50
C GLY A 14 10.33 12.23 -4.32
N GLU A 15 9.12 12.18 -3.75
CA GLU A 15 8.75 11.22 -2.69
C GLU A 15 7.91 10.07 -3.27
N GLU A 16 8.43 8.84 -3.19
CA GLU A 16 7.70 7.64 -3.62
C GLU A 16 6.52 7.40 -2.66
N ILE A 17 5.30 7.71 -3.10
CA ILE A 17 4.09 7.46 -2.31
C ILE A 17 3.93 5.95 -2.16
N VAL A 18 4.14 5.46 -0.94
CA VAL A 18 3.96 4.06 -0.58
C VAL A 18 2.47 3.74 -0.58
N LYS A 19 1.98 3.23 -1.73
CA LYS A 19 0.58 2.85 -1.97
C LYS A 19 0.44 1.33 -2.04
N CYS A 20 -0.69 0.82 -1.54
CA CYS A 20 -1.02 -0.60 -1.69
C CYS A 20 -1.67 -0.85 -3.05
N ASP A 21 -1.15 -1.80 -3.81
CA ASP A 21 -1.64 -2.11 -5.16
C ASP A 21 -3.04 -2.73 -5.15
N LEU A 22 -3.44 -3.40 -4.05
CA LEU A 22 -4.74 -4.06 -3.94
C LEU A 22 -5.85 -3.16 -3.40
N CYS A 23 -5.60 -2.43 -2.30
CA CYS A 23 -6.62 -1.62 -1.62
C CYS A 23 -6.44 -0.11 -1.80
N GLY A 24 -5.38 0.32 -2.49
CA GLY A 24 -5.12 1.73 -2.75
C GLY A 24 -4.72 2.58 -1.54
N LYS A 25 -4.51 1.99 -0.36
CA LYS A 25 -4.10 2.73 0.85
C LYS A 25 -2.85 3.55 0.59
N SER A 26 -2.93 4.83 0.90
CA SER A 26 -1.86 5.81 0.84
C SER A 26 -1.50 6.32 2.24
N PRO A 27 -0.37 7.05 2.38
CA PRO A 27 -0.06 7.79 3.60
C PRO A 27 -1.20 8.73 4.00
N GLN A 28 -1.42 8.85 5.31
CA GLN A 28 -2.34 9.82 5.88
C GLN A 28 -1.55 10.91 6.61
N PHE A 29 -2.08 12.13 6.62
CA PHE A 29 -1.48 13.29 7.26
C PHE A 29 -2.38 13.79 8.39
N GLY A 30 -1.78 14.34 9.44
CA GLY A 30 -2.50 14.99 10.53
C GLY A 30 -1.56 15.38 11.66
N HIS A 31 -2.06 15.46 12.88
CA HIS A 31 -1.30 15.96 14.01
C HIS A 31 -1.11 14.91 15.11
N ASN A 32 0.08 14.88 15.70
CA ASN A 32 0.25 14.34 17.03
C ASN A 32 -0.18 15.41 18.04
N VAL A 33 -1.05 15.06 18.98
CA VAL A 33 -1.62 15.98 19.97
C VAL A 33 -1.11 15.56 21.34
N SER A 34 -0.35 16.45 22.00
CA SER A 34 0.12 16.21 23.37
C SER A 34 -1.01 16.40 24.40
N HIS A 35 -0.74 16.03 25.65
CA HIS A 35 -1.63 16.31 26.78
C HIS A 35 -1.94 17.81 26.95
N SER A 36 -0.97 18.67 26.62
CA SER A 36 -1.11 20.14 26.58
C SER A 36 -1.75 20.68 25.29
N LYS A 37 -2.30 19.81 24.44
CA LYS A 37 -2.92 20.17 23.15
C LYS A 37 -1.95 20.86 22.18
N HIS A 38 -0.66 20.58 22.31
CA HIS A 38 0.32 21.01 21.33
C HIS A 38 0.26 20.09 20.10
N HIS A 39 -0.02 20.67 18.93
CA HIS A 39 -0.15 19.95 17.67
C HIS A 39 1.18 19.93 16.91
N THR A 40 1.72 18.74 16.62
CA THR A 40 2.86 18.60 15.71
C THR A 40 2.47 17.81 14.47
N ASN A 41 2.92 18.27 13.30
CA ASN A 41 2.62 17.58 12.04
C ASN A 41 3.22 16.17 12.03
N ARG A 42 2.41 15.18 11.67
CA ARG A 42 2.81 13.78 11.54
C ARG A 42 2.23 13.17 10.28
N ARG A 43 3.03 12.30 9.67
CA ARG A 43 2.60 11.40 8.60
C ARG A 43 2.47 9.98 9.13
N TRP A 44 1.34 9.33 8.86
CA TRP A 44 1.13 7.91 9.11
C TRP A 44 1.32 7.13 7.81
N LEU A 45 2.40 6.35 7.76
CA LEU A 45 2.67 5.45 6.65
C LEU A 45 1.90 4.13 6.85
N PRO A 46 1.17 3.64 5.84
CA PRO A 46 0.63 2.29 5.88
C PRO A 46 1.78 1.27 5.93
N ASN A 47 1.61 0.19 6.69
CA ASN A 47 2.59 -0.90 6.70
C ASN A 47 2.47 -1.72 5.41
N ILE A 48 3.28 -1.38 4.42
CA ILE A 48 3.30 -1.97 3.08
C ILE A 48 4.60 -2.74 2.87
N HIS A 49 4.46 -3.97 2.41
CA HIS A 49 5.56 -4.88 2.10
C HIS A 49 5.57 -5.24 0.62
N ARG A 50 6.77 -5.45 0.09
CA ARG A 50 6.96 -6.00 -1.26
C ARG A 50 6.83 -7.52 -1.16
N VAL A 51 5.86 -8.09 -1.87
CA VAL A 51 5.58 -9.53 -1.85
C VAL A 51 5.41 -10.06 -3.26
N THR A 52 5.77 -11.32 -3.46
CA THR A 52 5.50 -12.03 -4.71
C THR A 52 4.19 -12.79 -4.57
N ILE A 53 3.25 -12.56 -5.48
CA ILE A 53 1.96 -13.24 -5.52
C ILE A 53 1.74 -13.78 -6.92
N THR A 54 1.20 -14.99 -7.00
CA THR A 54 0.78 -15.56 -8.28
C THR A 54 -0.56 -14.94 -8.67
N LEU A 55 -0.57 -14.16 -9.75
CA LEU A 55 -1.78 -13.62 -10.35
C LEU A 55 -1.91 -14.25 -11.74
N ASP A 56 -3.03 -14.90 -12.03
CA ASP A 56 -3.29 -15.53 -13.34
C ASP A 56 -2.20 -16.52 -13.77
N GLY A 57 -1.67 -17.30 -12.82
CA GLY A 57 -0.61 -18.29 -13.08
C GLY A 57 0.81 -17.72 -13.22
N GLN A 58 0.99 -16.40 -13.16
CA GLN A 58 2.31 -15.77 -13.22
C GLN A 58 2.70 -15.11 -11.89
N PRO A 59 3.93 -15.31 -11.40
CA PRO A 59 4.42 -14.62 -10.20
C PRO A 59 4.66 -13.14 -10.52
N LYS A 60 3.93 -12.25 -9.84
CA LYS A 60 4.10 -10.79 -9.92
C LYS A 60 4.56 -10.24 -8.58
N ARG A 61 5.48 -9.27 -8.63
CA ARG A 61 5.92 -8.52 -7.45
C ARG A 61 5.00 -7.33 -7.24
N LEU A 62 4.34 -7.26 -6.08
CA LEU A 62 3.39 -6.21 -5.73
C LEU A 62 3.67 -5.65 -4.34
N LYS A 63 3.27 -4.41 -4.11
CA LYS A 63 3.30 -3.70 -2.83
C LYS A 63 1.95 -3.90 -2.13
N LEU A 64 1.93 -4.74 -1.09
CA LEU A 64 0.72 -5.04 -0.34
C LEU A 64 0.79 -4.56 1.11
N CYS A 65 -0.31 -4.01 1.62
CA CYS A 65 -0.44 -3.76 3.04
C CYS A 65 -0.69 -5.07 3.82
N THR A 66 -0.32 -5.08 5.10
CA THR A 66 -0.49 -6.26 5.98
C THR A 66 -1.93 -6.80 6.02
N ARG A 67 -2.95 -5.93 5.95
CA ARG A 67 -4.35 -6.35 5.85
C ARG A 67 -4.65 -7.15 4.58
N CYS A 68 -4.14 -6.69 3.43
CA CYS A 68 -4.31 -7.38 2.16
C CYS A 68 -3.55 -8.70 2.14
N LEU A 69 -2.31 -8.71 2.65
CA LEU A 69 -1.50 -9.93 2.74
C LEU A 69 -2.19 -11.01 3.58
N ARG A 70 -2.80 -10.62 4.71
CA ARG A 70 -3.59 -11.52 5.55
C ARG A 70 -4.79 -12.11 4.81
N SER A 71 -5.51 -11.30 4.04
CA SER A 71 -6.65 -11.76 3.24
C SER A 71 -6.23 -12.74 2.15
N GLN A 72 -5.14 -12.46 1.43
CA GLN A 72 -4.59 -13.38 0.41
C GLN A 72 -4.22 -14.74 1.02
N ASN A 73 -3.54 -14.74 2.17
CA ASN A 73 -3.18 -15.97 2.87
C ASN A 73 -4.40 -16.75 3.39
N LYS A 74 -5.52 -16.06 3.69
CA LYS A 74 -6.77 -16.73 4.06
C LYS A 74 -7.43 -17.37 2.84
N ALA A 75 -7.51 -16.66 1.71
CA ALA A 75 -8.08 -17.17 0.47
C ALA A 75 -7.33 -18.41 -0.04
N ALA A 76 -5.99 -18.41 0.03
CA ALA A 76 -5.15 -19.53 -0.38
C ALA A 76 -5.28 -20.80 0.49
N ARG A 77 -5.90 -20.72 1.67
CA ARG A 77 -6.07 -21.85 2.60
C ARG A 77 -7.44 -22.52 2.54
N VAL A 78 -8.40 -21.92 1.82
CA VAL A 78 -9.81 -22.37 1.79
C VAL A 78 -10.15 -23.08 0.47
N SER A 79 -9.14 -23.44 -0.32
CA SER A 79 -9.25 -24.20 -1.57
C SER A 79 -8.75 -25.62 -1.41
#